data_AF-A0AA36BS73-F1
#
_entry.id   AF-A0AA36BS73-F1
#
_cell.length_a   1.000
_cell.length_b   1.000
_cell.length_c   1.000
_cell.angle_alpha   90.00
_cell.angle_beta   90.00
_cell.angle_gamma   90.00
#
_symmetry.space_group_name_H-M   'P 1'
#
loop_
_entity.id
_entity.type
_entity.pdbx_description
1 polymer ?
#
loop_
_entity_poly.entity_id
_entity_poly.type
_entity_poly.pdbx_seq_one_letter_code
_entity_poly.pdbx_strand_id
1 'polypeptide(L)'
;MSNRVTPELENRTTKNMDGNCQTSDSTAPDDRMERIRPQHTTINCGAAGETYEGLGICGWVLTILSWLLVFATIPFSLMLCFKVVQEYERAVIFRLGRLLSGGAKGPGIFFVLPCVESYTKVDLRTLSFDVPPQEVLSRDSVTVSVDAVVYYRVSNPTISVANVENAHHSTRLLAQTTLRNMLGTKNLSEILTDREAVSQGMQSALDDATENWGIHVERVAICQITSPVTKSNGCRG
;
A
#
# COMPACT_ATOMS: atom_id res chain seq x y z
N MET A 1 -34.05 -12.38 -64.65
CA MET A 1 -33.23 -11.90 -63.52
C MET A 1 -32.99 -13.08 -62.59
N SER A 2 -31.98 -13.91 -62.89
CA SER A 2 -30.74 -14.05 -62.11
C SER A 2 -31.01 -14.50 -60.67
N ASN A 3 -31.02 -15.82 -60.35
CA ASN A 3 -29.85 -16.64 -59.93
C ASN A 3 -28.97 -15.92 -58.89
N ARG A 4 -28.61 -16.46 -57.72
CA ARG A 4 -28.05 -17.79 -57.38
C ARG A 4 -28.00 -17.91 -55.83
N VAL A 5 -28.36 -19.04 -55.23
CA VAL A 5 -27.49 -20.12 -54.73
C VAL A 5 -26.71 -19.76 -53.44
N THR A 6 -27.08 -20.45 -52.35
CA THR A 6 -26.25 -20.74 -51.17
C THR A 6 -24.96 -21.45 -51.59
N PRO A 7 -23.86 -21.21 -50.87
CA PRO A 7 -23.24 -22.41 -50.30
C PRO A 7 -22.69 -22.23 -48.88
N GLU A 8 -22.77 -23.34 -48.13
CA GLU A 8 -21.78 -23.72 -47.12
C GLU A 8 -20.35 -23.36 -47.57
N LEU A 9 -19.54 -22.84 -46.66
CA LEU A 9 -18.08 -22.99 -46.66
C LEU A 9 -17.62 -22.72 -45.22
N GLU A 10 -17.46 -23.78 -44.44
CA GLU A 10 -16.18 -24.49 -44.29
C GLU A 10 -15.26 -23.71 -43.35
N ASN A 11 -15.34 -24.09 -42.07
CA ASN A 11 -14.34 -23.78 -41.05
C ASN A 11 -13.04 -24.51 -41.43
N ARG A 12 -12.24 -23.87 -42.28
CA ARG A 12 -10.90 -24.33 -42.61
C ARG A 12 -9.91 -23.52 -41.78
N THR A 13 -9.55 -24.05 -40.62
CA THR A 13 -8.39 -23.62 -39.85
C THR A 13 -7.13 -23.93 -40.68
N THR A 14 -6.71 -23.01 -41.53
CA THR A 14 -5.38 -23.05 -42.13
C THR A 14 -4.38 -22.60 -41.06
N LYS A 15 -3.62 -23.55 -40.51
CA LYS A 15 -2.34 -23.24 -39.87
C LYS A 15 -1.45 -22.61 -40.92
N ASN A 16 -1.08 -21.35 -40.74
CA ASN A 16 0.17 -20.84 -41.27
C ASN A 16 1.02 -20.30 -40.14
N MET A 17 2.20 -20.91 -40.03
CA MET A 17 3.40 -20.32 -39.46
C MET A 17 3.64 -18.99 -40.16
N ASP A 18 3.69 -17.91 -39.39
CA ASP A 18 4.47 -16.68 -39.58
C ASP A 18 3.83 -15.65 -38.64
N GLY A 19 4.31 -15.63 -37.39
CA GLY A 19 3.72 -14.89 -36.28
C GLY A 19 3.87 -13.38 -36.40
N ASN A 20 3.05 -12.74 -37.25
CA ASN A 20 2.87 -11.30 -37.22
C ASN A 20 1.47 -10.88 -37.68
N CYS A 21 0.77 -10.13 -36.83
CA CYS A 21 -0.44 -9.39 -37.21
C CYS A 21 -0.10 -7.91 -37.21
N GLN A 22 -0.13 -7.29 -38.38
CA GLN A 22 -0.38 -5.85 -38.53
C GLN A 22 -1.73 -5.67 -39.21
N THR A 23 -2.58 -4.84 -38.62
CA THR A 23 -3.67 -4.15 -39.32
C THR A 23 -3.71 -2.70 -38.83
N SER A 24 -3.49 -1.79 -39.76
CA SER A 24 -3.93 -0.40 -39.73
C SER A 24 -5.44 -0.34 -40.00
N ASP A 25 -6.22 0.45 -39.25
CA ASP A 25 -6.63 1.81 -39.67
C ASP A 25 -7.81 2.34 -38.83
N SER A 26 -7.73 3.65 -38.54
CA SER A 26 -8.77 4.66 -38.31
C SER A 26 -10.20 4.26 -37.91
N THR A 27 -10.66 4.74 -36.73
CA THR A 27 -11.90 5.53 -36.52
C THR A 27 -11.96 6.00 -35.06
N ALA A 28 -11.94 7.31 -34.82
CA ALA A 28 -12.39 7.94 -33.57
C ALA A 28 -13.91 8.24 -33.70
N PRO A 29 -14.70 8.20 -32.62
CA PRO A 29 -14.77 9.39 -31.74
C PRO A 29 -14.91 9.13 -30.23
N ASP A 30 -14.43 10.12 -29.47
CA ASP A 30 -14.81 10.61 -28.14
C ASP A 30 -15.46 9.64 -27.13
N ASP A 31 -14.65 9.13 -26.19
CA ASP A 31 -15.12 8.68 -24.87
C ASP A 31 -14.09 9.02 -23.79
N ARG A 32 -14.42 10.07 -23.04
CA ARG A 32 -13.75 10.55 -21.83
C ARG A 32 -13.92 9.53 -20.71
N MET A 33 -13.03 8.56 -20.61
CA MET A 33 -12.73 7.86 -19.35
C MET A 33 -11.36 7.18 -19.44
N GLU A 34 -10.30 7.98 -19.50
CA GLU A 34 -8.94 7.45 -19.38
C GLU A 34 -8.74 7.00 -17.93
N ARG A 35 -8.87 5.68 -17.76
CA ARG A 35 -8.63 4.92 -16.55
C ARG A 35 -7.26 5.30 -15.99
N ILE A 36 -7.21 6.02 -14.86
CA ILE A 36 -5.98 6.21 -14.08
C ILE A 36 -5.58 4.83 -13.55
N ARG A 37 -4.81 4.09 -14.34
CA ARG A 37 -4.05 2.94 -13.86
C ARG A 37 -2.90 3.53 -13.05
N PRO A 38 -2.78 3.29 -11.72
CA PRO A 38 -1.56 3.68 -11.04
C PRO A 38 -0.41 2.94 -11.73
N GLN A 39 0.63 3.68 -12.11
CA GLN A 39 1.85 3.06 -12.58
C GLN A 39 2.40 2.23 -11.41
N HIS A 40 2.29 0.92 -11.53
CA HIS A 40 2.98 -0.01 -10.65
C HIS A 40 4.48 0.18 -10.91
N THR A 41 5.10 1.12 -10.18
CA THR A 41 6.55 1.24 -10.13
C THR A 41 7.06 -0.01 -9.42
N THR A 42 7.32 -1.06 -10.19
CA THR A 42 8.11 -2.19 -9.74
C THR A 42 9.49 -1.64 -9.39
N ILE A 43 9.72 -1.35 -8.10
CA ILE A 43 11.07 -1.14 -7.59
C ILE A 43 11.75 -2.49 -7.67
N ASN A 44 12.44 -2.74 -8.79
CA ASN A 44 13.34 -3.87 -8.93
C ASN A 44 14.44 -3.74 -7.88
N CYS A 45 14.24 -4.42 -6.75
CA CYS A 45 15.27 -4.64 -5.74
C CYS A 45 16.16 -5.79 -6.22
N GLY A 46 16.96 -5.50 -7.25
CA GLY A 46 18.10 -6.31 -7.65
C GLY A 46 19.29 -5.97 -6.77
N ALA A 47 19.88 -7.00 -6.16
CA ALA A 47 21.14 -6.93 -5.46
C ALA A 47 22.23 -6.31 -6.35
N ALA A 48 22.72 -5.12 -6.00
CA ALA A 48 23.96 -4.59 -6.55
C ALA A 48 24.57 -3.59 -5.57
N GLY A 49 25.86 -3.77 -5.33
CA GLY A 49 26.67 -2.94 -4.45
C GLY A 49 26.69 -1.46 -4.87
N GLU A 50 26.89 -0.65 -3.84
CA GLU A 50 27.41 0.72 -3.84
C GLU A 50 27.54 1.41 -5.21
N THR A 51 26.44 2.02 -5.67
CA THR A 51 26.50 2.93 -6.82
C THR A 51 26.67 4.37 -6.31
N TYR A 52 27.93 4.82 -6.24
CA TYR A 52 28.35 6.19 -5.91
C TYR A 52 28.16 7.18 -7.08
N GLU A 53 27.20 6.97 -7.99
CA GLU A 53 27.11 7.72 -9.25
C GLU A 53 26.42 9.10 -9.15
N GLY A 54 26.28 9.68 -7.96
CA GLY A 54 25.66 10.99 -7.83
C GLY A 54 26.09 11.83 -6.63
N LEU A 55 27.15 11.44 -5.91
CA LEU A 55 27.68 12.28 -4.84
C LEU A 55 28.57 13.36 -5.49
N GLY A 56 28.03 14.57 -5.62
CA GLY A 56 28.85 15.75 -5.91
C GLY A 56 29.96 15.92 -4.85
N ILE A 57 30.96 16.76 -5.14
CA ILE A 57 32.14 16.99 -4.30
C ILE A 57 31.77 17.24 -2.83
N CYS A 58 30.64 17.92 -2.57
CA CYS A 58 30.09 18.15 -1.23
C CYS A 58 29.79 16.85 -0.47
N GLY A 59 29.21 15.84 -1.12
CA GLY A 59 28.90 14.55 -0.48
C GLY A 59 30.16 13.77 -0.12
N TRP A 60 31.20 13.85 -0.95
CA TRP A 60 32.52 13.27 -0.64
C TRP A 60 33.19 13.99 0.55
N VAL A 61 33.11 15.32 0.60
CA VAL A 61 33.64 16.09 1.75
C VAL A 61 32.93 15.72 3.05
N LEU A 62 31.59 15.62 3.04
CA LEU A 62 30.81 15.23 4.22
C LEU A 62 31.10 13.79 4.67
N THR A 63 31.29 12.86 3.74
CA THR A 63 31.62 11.47 4.07
C THR A 63 33.03 11.34 4.63
N ILE A 64 34.01 12.06 4.08
CA ILE A 64 35.38 12.11 4.60
C ILE A 64 35.42 12.78 5.98
N LEU A 65 34.71 13.89 6.18
CA LEU A 65 34.61 14.57 7.47
C LEU A 65 33.98 13.66 8.53
N SER A 66 32.90 12.95 8.16
CA SER A 66 32.26 11.96 9.03
C SER A 66 33.22 10.84 9.43
N TRP A 67 33.98 10.28 8.48
CA TRP A 67 35.00 9.27 8.76
C TRP A 67 36.12 9.79 9.68
N LEU A 68 36.57 11.03 9.48
CA LEU A 68 37.59 11.66 10.33
C LEU A 68 37.09 11.83 11.78
N LEU A 69 35.83 12.22 11.97
CA LEU A 69 35.20 12.36 13.28
C LEU A 69 35.03 11.01 13.98
N VAL A 70 34.65 9.97 13.23
CA VAL A 70 34.59 8.58 13.71
C VAL A 70 35.97 8.08 14.14
N PHE A 71 37.02 8.36 13.36
CA PHE A 71 38.40 7.96 13.66
C PHE A 71 38.98 8.73 14.86
N ALA A 72 38.57 9.98 15.07
CA ALA A 72 38.94 10.76 16.25
C ALA A 72 38.25 10.27 17.55
N THR A 73 37.08 9.61 17.43
CA THR A 73 36.24 9.19 18.57
C THR A 73 36.06 7.68 18.68
N ILE A 74 37.00 6.90 18.11
CA ILE A 74 36.95 5.43 17.97
C ILE A 74 36.27 4.68 19.13
N PRO A 75 36.65 4.86 20.42
CA PRO A 75 36.03 4.07 21.50
C PRO A 75 34.54 4.39 21.71
N PHE A 76 34.10 5.61 21.42
CA PHE A 76 32.70 6.04 21.57
C PHE A 76 31.87 5.76 20.31
N SER A 77 32.46 5.94 19.13
CA SER A 77 31.78 5.74 17.85
C SER A 77 31.37 4.28 17.64
N LEU A 78 32.22 3.31 17.97
CA LEU A 78 31.90 1.88 17.85
C LEU A 78 30.61 1.53 18.62
N MET A 79 30.46 2.04 19.85
CA MET A 79 29.29 1.76 20.68
C MET A 79 27.99 2.36 20.13
N LEU A 80 28.07 3.47 19.38
CA LEU A 80 26.91 4.14 18.78
C LEU A 80 26.52 3.57 17.41
N CYS A 81 27.49 3.08 16.64
CA CYS A 81 27.25 2.60 15.28
C CYS A 81 26.63 1.20 15.23
N PHE A 82 26.82 0.37 16.27
CA PHE A 82 26.19 -0.94 16.36
C PHE A 82 24.72 -0.81 16.79
N LYS A 83 23.81 -0.96 15.82
CA LYS A 83 22.38 -1.08 16.07
C LYS A 83 21.90 -2.48 15.72
N VAL A 84 21.12 -3.06 16.61
CA VAL A 84 20.47 -4.36 16.41
C VAL A 84 19.01 -4.13 16.05
N VAL A 85 18.56 -4.75 14.96
CA VAL A 85 17.16 -4.78 14.52
C VAL A 85 16.62 -6.18 14.70
N GLN A 86 15.41 -6.24 15.24
CA GLN A 86 14.73 -7.50 15.54
C GLN A 86 14.25 -8.17 14.26
N GLU A 87 13.99 -9.48 14.30
CA GLU A 87 13.58 -10.25 13.11
C GLU A 87 12.28 -9.77 12.46
N TYR A 88 11.37 -9.23 13.27
CA TYR A 88 10.07 -8.70 12.85
C TYR A 88 10.12 -7.22 12.44
N GLU A 89 11.25 -6.56 12.65
CA GLU A 89 11.48 -5.18 12.26
C GLU A 89 12.29 -5.14 10.96
N ARG A 90 12.01 -4.17 10.08
CA ARG A 90 12.89 -3.81 8.97
C ARG A 90 13.33 -2.36 9.09
N ALA A 91 14.59 -2.10 8.78
CA ALA A 91 15.15 -0.77 8.79
C ALA A 91 15.20 -0.20 7.38
N VAL A 92 14.56 0.96 7.19
CA VAL A 92 14.70 1.79 6.00
C VAL A 92 15.76 2.83 6.28
N ILE A 93 16.83 2.84 5.49
CA ILE A 93 17.98 3.73 5.69
C ILE A 93 17.95 4.81 4.61
N PHE A 94 18.04 6.06 5.06
CA PHE A 94 18.16 7.25 4.24
C PHE A 94 19.59 7.78 4.35
N ARG A 95 20.25 8.00 3.21
CA ARG A 95 21.58 8.61 3.14
C ARG A 95 21.46 9.96 2.45
N LEU A 96 21.74 11.06 3.16
CA LEU A 96 21.65 12.43 2.64
C LEU A 96 20.32 12.71 1.91
N GLY A 97 19.20 12.23 2.45
CA GLY A 97 17.87 12.43 1.87
C GLY A 97 17.52 11.53 0.68
N ARG A 98 18.42 10.62 0.27
CA ARG A 98 18.13 9.59 -0.73
C ARG A 98 17.87 8.25 -0.07
N LEU A 99 16.86 7.54 -0.58
CA LEU A 99 16.59 6.16 -0.21
C LEU A 99 17.76 5.28 -0.69
N LEU A 100 18.29 4.44 0.19
CA LEU A 100 19.37 3.54 -0.19
C LEU A 100 18.83 2.53 -1.22
N SER A 101 19.47 2.40 -2.40
CA SER A 101 19.00 1.54 -3.49
C SER A 101 18.87 0.05 -3.13
N GLY A 102 19.47 -0.39 -2.01
CA GLY A 102 19.33 -1.75 -1.48
C GLY A 102 17.99 -2.04 -0.79
N GLY A 103 17.05 -1.09 -0.78
CA GLY A 103 15.75 -1.25 -0.14
C GLY A 103 15.83 -1.39 1.38
N ALA A 104 14.77 -1.92 1.98
CA ALA A 104 14.73 -2.19 3.41
C ALA A 104 15.68 -3.33 3.78
N LYS A 105 16.65 -3.03 4.65
CA LYS A 105 17.61 -4.02 5.12
C LYS A 105 16.92 -5.04 6.02
N GLY A 106 17.30 -6.31 5.80
CA GLY A 106 16.84 -7.44 6.60
C GLY A 106 17.32 -7.39 8.04
N PRO A 107 16.80 -8.28 8.90
CA PRO A 107 17.12 -8.30 10.32
C PRO A 107 18.59 -8.67 10.58
N GLY A 108 19.13 -8.17 11.68
CA GLY A 108 20.52 -8.39 12.04
C GLY A 108 21.21 -7.14 12.56
N ILE A 109 22.55 -7.21 12.57
CA ILE A 109 23.41 -6.12 12.99
C ILE A 109 23.74 -5.28 11.75
N PHE A 110 23.45 -3.99 11.81
CA PHE A 110 23.77 -3.05 10.75
C PHE A 110 24.56 -1.88 11.33
N PHE A 111 25.51 -1.41 10.54
CA PHE A 111 26.31 -0.24 10.85
C PHE A 111 25.62 0.99 10.25
N VAL A 112 25.33 1.98 11.10
CA VAL A 112 24.77 3.27 10.66
C VAL A 112 25.74 4.37 11.03
N LEU A 113 26.11 5.22 10.06
CA LEU A 113 26.99 6.36 10.32
C LEU A 113 26.20 7.52 10.96
N PRO A 114 26.51 7.94 12.21
CA PRO A 114 25.69 8.84 13.03
C PRO A 114 25.54 10.31 12.55
N CYS A 115 25.93 10.66 11.33
CA CYS A 115 25.76 12.03 10.79
C CYS A 115 25.25 12.08 9.34
N VAL A 116 25.41 10.99 8.59
CA VAL A 116 25.10 10.95 7.14
C VAL A 116 23.86 10.10 6.87
N GLU A 117 23.58 9.16 7.78
CA GLU A 117 22.54 8.16 7.62
C GLU A 117 21.48 8.33 8.72
N SER A 118 20.22 8.40 8.29
CA SER A 118 19.05 8.28 9.17
C SER A 118 18.41 6.92 8.93
N TYR A 119 17.93 6.27 9.98
CA TYR A 119 17.23 4.99 9.87
C TYR A 119 15.86 5.08 10.54
N THR A 120 14.86 4.49 9.88
CA THR A 120 13.51 4.33 10.41
C THR A 120 13.21 2.85 10.51
N LYS A 121 12.79 2.40 11.69
CA LYS A 121 12.36 1.03 11.91
C LYS A 121 10.87 0.91 11.61
N VAL A 122 10.49 -0.13 10.88
CA VAL A 122 9.10 -0.44 10.55
C VAL A 122 8.80 -1.87 10.99
N ASP A 123 7.72 -2.04 11.75
CA ASP A 123 7.23 -3.35 12.15
C ASP A 123 6.42 -3.97 11.01
N LEU A 124 6.68 -5.25 10.73
CA LEU A 124 5.98 -6.03 9.71
C LEU A 124 4.82 -6.86 10.26
N ARG A 125 4.64 -6.88 11.58
CA ARG A 125 3.57 -7.62 12.24
C ARG A 125 2.20 -7.05 11.87
N THR A 126 1.19 -7.89 12.01
CA THR A 126 -0.21 -7.46 11.94
C THR A 126 -0.49 -6.54 13.12
N LEU A 127 -0.90 -5.32 12.80
CA LEU A 127 -1.35 -4.32 13.75
C LEU A 127 -2.86 -4.15 13.60
N SER A 128 -3.53 -3.86 14.71
CA SER A 128 -4.92 -3.43 14.72
C SER A 128 -5.02 -1.96 15.10
N PHE A 129 -6.03 -1.28 14.55
CA PHE A 129 -6.51 -0.03 15.12
C PHE A 129 -8.04 -0.01 15.08
N ASP A 130 -8.61 0.72 16.03
CA ASP A 130 -10.04 0.97 16.10
C ASP A 130 -10.40 2.18 15.24
N VAL A 131 -11.46 2.05 14.46
CA VAL A 131 -12.10 3.14 13.74
C VAL A 131 -13.14 3.76 14.68
N PRO A 132 -13.06 5.07 14.97
CA PRO A 132 -14.01 5.71 15.86
C PRO A 132 -15.44 5.62 15.28
N PRO A 133 -16.47 5.50 16.13
CA PRO A 133 -17.85 5.31 15.69
C PRO A 133 -18.30 6.45 14.77
N GLN A 134 -18.89 6.08 13.64
CA GLN A 134 -19.40 7.03 12.64
C GLN A 134 -20.93 7.03 12.64
N GLU A 135 -21.54 8.21 12.78
CA GLU A 135 -22.99 8.39 12.66
C GLU A 135 -23.35 8.75 11.21
N VAL A 136 -24.13 7.88 10.56
CA VAL A 136 -24.50 8.02 9.15
C VAL A 136 -25.98 7.68 8.95
N LEU A 137 -26.62 8.36 7.99
CA LEU A 137 -27.95 8.02 7.52
C LEU A 137 -27.84 6.87 6.51
N SER A 138 -28.45 5.73 6.80
CA SER A 138 -28.52 4.60 5.88
C SER A 138 -29.46 4.89 4.70
N ARG A 139 -29.47 4.01 3.71
CA ARG A 139 -30.38 4.11 2.55
C ARG A 139 -31.86 4.11 2.93
N ASP A 140 -32.21 3.49 4.07
CA ASP A 140 -33.58 3.45 4.61
C ASP A 140 -33.94 4.69 5.45
N SER A 141 -33.12 5.74 5.42
CA SER A 141 -33.29 6.95 6.23
C SER A 141 -33.28 6.70 7.74
N VAL A 142 -32.57 5.66 8.19
CA VAL A 142 -32.35 5.38 9.62
C VAL A 142 -30.93 5.82 10.00
N THR A 143 -30.81 6.54 11.12
CA THR A 143 -29.50 6.91 11.67
C THR A 143 -28.86 5.70 12.32
N VAL A 144 -27.66 5.33 11.87
CA VAL A 144 -26.88 4.22 12.43
C VAL A 144 -25.52 4.73 12.88
N SER A 145 -25.06 4.24 14.03
CA SER A 145 -23.71 4.46 14.53
C SER A 145 -22.96 3.13 14.54
N VAL A 146 -21.87 3.04 13.80
CA VAL A 146 -21.11 1.79 13.63
C VAL A 146 -19.64 2.03 13.92
N ASP A 147 -19.04 1.13 14.68
CA ASP A 147 -17.60 1.02 14.90
C ASP A 147 -17.01 -0.23 14.22
N ALA A 148 -15.71 -0.16 13.93
CA ALA A 148 -15.01 -1.23 13.24
C ALA A 148 -13.54 -1.30 13.67
N VAL A 149 -12.94 -2.48 13.54
CA VAL A 149 -11.51 -2.72 13.78
C VAL A 149 -10.88 -3.22 12.50
N VAL A 150 -9.77 -2.59 12.11
CA VAL A 150 -9.02 -2.94 10.90
C VAL A 150 -7.73 -3.60 11.30
N TYR A 151 -7.47 -4.79 10.73
CA TYR A 151 -6.22 -5.51 10.88
C TYR A 151 -5.44 -5.41 9.59
N TYR A 152 -4.22 -4.91 9.68
CA TYR A 152 -3.36 -4.67 8.53
C TYR A 152 -1.90 -4.92 8.91
N ARG A 153 -1.06 -5.14 7.91
CA ARG A 153 0.38 -5.26 8.09
C ARG A 153 1.10 -4.45 7.01
N VAL A 154 2.33 -4.06 7.30
CA VAL A 154 3.18 -3.43 6.28
C VAL A 154 3.73 -4.53 5.37
N SER A 155 3.39 -4.47 4.09
CA SER A 155 3.90 -5.40 3.07
C SER A 155 5.25 -4.93 2.53
N ASN A 156 5.36 -3.62 2.24
CA ASN A 156 6.59 -3.02 1.75
C ASN A 156 7.01 -1.81 2.62
N PRO A 157 7.99 -1.98 3.53
CA PRO A 157 8.42 -0.90 4.42
C PRO A 157 9.11 0.25 3.69
N THR A 158 9.78 -0.03 2.55
CA THR A 158 10.43 1.00 1.73
C THR A 158 9.39 1.96 1.17
N ILE A 159 8.32 1.42 0.58
CA ILE A 159 7.22 2.20 0.01
C ILE A 159 6.44 2.93 1.12
N SER A 160 6.20 2.27 2.25
CA SER A 160 5.45 2.84 3.37
C SER A 160 6.06 4.11 3.95
N VAL A 161 7.40 4.19 4.03
CA VAL A 161 8.09 5.40 4.51
C VAL A 161 8.32 6.42 3.38
N ALA A 162 8.43 5.99 2.12
CA ALA A 162 8.73 6.88 1.01
C ALA A 162 7.50 7.60 0.45
N ASN A 163 6.35 6.93 0.37
CA ASN A 163 5.18 7.45 -0.34
C ASN A 163 4.24 8.29 0.53
N VAL A 164 4.25 8.09 1.85
CA VAL A 164 3.35 8.79 2.78
C VAL A 164 4.12 9.15 4.04
N GLU A 165 3.92 10.38 4.54
CA GLU A 165 4.55 10.85 5.78
C GLU A 165 4.20 9.96 6.97
N ASN A 166 2.90 9.66 7.14
CA ASN A 166 2.37 8.80 8.20
C ASN A 166 1.34 7.81 7.64
N ALA A 167 1.80 6.69 7.09
CA ALA A 167 0.93 5.67 6.49
C ALA A 167 -0.18 5.20 7.45
N HIS A 168 0.16 4.96 8.72
CA HIS A 168 -0.82 4.57 9.75
C HIS A 168 -1.92 5.61 10.00
N HIS A 169 -1.62 6.90 9.89
CA HIS A 169 -2.62 7.95 10.12
C HIS A 169 -3.54 8.09 8.90
N SER A 170 -2.96 8.12 7.71
CA SER A 170 -3.70 8.18 6.45
C SER A 170 -4.65 6.99 6.28
N THR A 171 -4.22 5.77 6.63
CA THR A 171 -5.09 4.59 6.60
C THR A 171 -6.26 4.69 7.57
N ARG A 172 -6.09 5.31 8.76
CA ARG A 172 -7.21 5.52 9.69
C ARG A 172 -8.26 6.47 9.14
N LEU A 173 -7.83 7.58 8.53
CA LEU A 173 -8.73 8.55 7.90
C LEU A 173 -9.47 7.94 6.71
N LEU A 174 -8.74 7.15 5.90
CA LEU A 174 -9.33 6.42 4.79
C LEU A 174 -10.37 5.40 5.30
N ALA A 175 -10.05 4.63 6.34
CA ALA A 175 -10.97 3.68 6.95
C ALA A 175 -12.27 4.35 7.44
N GLN A 176 -12.18 5.51 8.08
CA GLN A 176 -13.37 6.29 8.49
C GLN A 176 -14.24 6.69 7.29
N THR A 177 -13.60 7.19 6.23
CA THR A 177 -14.29 7.65 5.02
C THR A 177 -14.93 6.48 4.28
N THR A 178 -14.21 5.37 4.13
CA THR A 178 -14.72 4.15 3.48
C THR A 178 -15.86 3.54 4.27
N LEU A 179 -15.76 3.47 5.61
CA LEU A 179 -16.84 2.99 6.47
C LEU A 179 -18.09 3.86 6.28
N ARG A 180 -17.95 5.19 6.32
CA ARG A 180 -19.06 6.12 6.09
C ARG A 180 -19.73 5.92 4.74
N ASN A 181 -18.95 5.76 3.67
CA ASN A 181 -19.47 5.56 2.32
C ASN A 181 -20.20 4.21 2.17
N MET A 182 -19.62 3.13 2.72
CA MET A 182 -20.22 1.80 2.69
C MET A 182 -21.56 1.78 3.43
N LEU A 183 -21.64 2.37 4.63
CA LEU A 183 -22.87 2.42 5.43
C LEU A 183 -23.98 3.24 4.75
N GLY A 184 -23.63 4.32 4.06
CA GLY A 184 -24.61 5.16 3.36
C GLY A 184 -25.25 4.48 2.13
N THR A 185 -24.58 3.49 1.54
CA THR A 185 -25.09 2.78 0.34
C THR A 185 -25.93 1.55 0.66
N LYS A 186 -25.92 1.11 1.93
CA LYS A 186 -26.55 -0.13 2.40
C LYS A 186 -27.79 0.15 3.24
N ASN A 187 -28.70 -0.83 3.24
CA ASN A 187 -29.90 -0.83 4.08
C ASN A 187 -29.55 -1.30 5.50
N LEU A 188 -30.33 -0.91 6.51
CA LEU A 188 -30.05 -1.30 7.90
C LEU A 188 -30.11 -2.83 8.07
N SER A 189 -31.12 -3.46 7.47
CA SER A 189 -31.31 -4.91 7.51
C SER A 189 -30.13 -5.69 6.93
N GLU A 190 -29.55 -5.20 5.83
CA GLU A 190 -28.35 -5.77 5.21
C GLU A 190 -27.12 -5.63 6.11
N ILE A 191 -26.93 -4.48 6.75
CA ILE A 191 -25.78 -4.26 7.65
C ILE A 191 -25.87 -5.20 8.87
N LEU A 192 -27.07 -5.47 9.38
CA LEU A 192 -27.31 -6.36 10.52
C LEU A 192 -27.21 -7.85 10.14
N THR A 193 -27.75 -8.25 8.99
CA THR A 193 -27.83 -9.66 8.57
C THR A 193 -26.54 -10.11 7.89
N ASP A 194 -26.01 -9.28 6.98
CA ASP A 194 -24.88 -9.59 6.11
C ASP A 194 -23.64 -8.78 6.48
N ARG A 195 -23.32 -8.70 7.78
CA ARG A 195 -22.14 -7.97 8.26
C ARG A 195 -20.84 -8.42 7.60
N GLU A 196 -20.75 -9.70 7.22
CA GLU A 196 -19.59 -10.28 6.56
C GLU A 196 -19.42 -9.76 5.12
N ALA A 197 -20.53 -9.53 4.42
CA ALA A 197 -20.47 -8.95 3.07
C ALA A 197 -20.03 -7.47 3.13
N VAL A 198 -20.44 -6.75 4.17
CA VAL A 198 -20.01 -5.35 4.38
C VAL A 198 -18.54 -5.28 4.78
N SER A 199 -18.07 -6.16 5.68
CA SER A 199 -16.65 -6.21 6.07
C SER A 199 -15.76 -6.58 4.88
N GLN A 200 -16.16 -7.55 4.06
CA GLN A 200 -15.41 -7.94 2.86
C GLN A 200 -15.35 -6.79 1.83
N GLY A 201 -16.47 -6.11 1.60
CA GLY A 201 -16.50 -4.95 0.68
C GLY A 201 -15.60 -3.80 1.17
N MET A 202 -15.61 -3.53 2.47
CA MET A 202 -14.73 -2.52 3.08
C MET A 202 -13.26 -2.94 3.03
N GLN A 203 -12.96 -4.23 3.23
CA GLN A 203 -11.61 -4.77 3.13
C GLN A 203 -11.05 -4.56 1.72
N SER A 204 -11.78 -4.97 0.66
CA SER A 204 -11.31 -4.79 -0.72
C SER A 204 -11.09 -3.32 -1.07
N ALA A 205 -12.03 -2.44 -0.70
CA ALA A 205 -11.89 -1.01 -0.96
C ALA A 205 -10.69 -0.37 -0.22
N LEU A 206 -10.36 -0.85 0.98
CA LEU A 206 -9.19 -0.39 1.72
C LEU A 206 -7.89 -0.98 1.18
N ASP A 207 -7.86 -2.26 0.83
CA ASP A 207 -6.65 -2.91 0.30
C ASP A 207 -6.22 -2.25 -1.02
N ASP A 208 -7.15 -2.05 -1.97
CA ASP A 208 -6.90 -1.40 -3.25
C ASP A 208 -6.27 0.00 -3.12
N ALA A 209 -6.74 0.79 -2.15
CA ALA A 209 -6.24 2.14 -1.92
C ALA A 209 -4.93 2.17 -1.13
N THR A 210 -4.71 1.21 -0.22
CA THR A 210 -3.55 1.16 0.67
C THR A 210 -2.34 0.43 0.09
N GLU A 211 -2.52 -0.33 -1.00
CA GLU A 211 -1.44 -1.01 -1.72
C GLU A 211 -0.34 -0.03 -2.16
N ASN A 212 -0.73 1.15 -2.65
CA ASN A 212 0.18 2.24 -3.05
C ASN A 212 1.00 2.80 -1.89
N TRP A 213 0.58 2.57 -0.64
CA TRP A 213 1.27 2.98 0.57
C TRP A 213 2.07 1.83 1.19
N GLY A 214 2.15 0.67 0.53
CA GLY A 214 2.88 -0.49 1.03
C GLY A 214 2.22 -1.16 2.24
N ILE A 215 0.94 -0.89 2.47
CA ILE A 215 0.12 -1.52 3.51
C ILE A 215 -0.77 -2.58 2.85
N HIS A 216 -0.96 -3.71 3.53
CA HIS A 216 -1.89 -4.75 3.13
C HIS A 216 -2.92 -4.99 4.24
N VAL A 217 -4.20 -5.00 3.87
CA VAL A 217 -5.31 -5.15 4.82
C VAL A 217 -5.73 -6.63 4.90
N GLU A 218 -5.51 -7.25 6.06
CA GLU A 218 -5.77 -8.68 6.25
C GLU A 218 -7.24 -9.00 6.48
N ARG A 219 -7.91 -8.19 7.31
CA ARG A 219 -9.32 -8.34 7.63
C ARG A 219 -9.89 -7.06 8.23
N VAL A 220 -11.19 -6.87 8.04
CA VAL A 220 -11.99 -5.84 8.71
C VAL A 220 -13.03 -6.54 9.56
N ALA A 221 -13.19 -6.13 10.80
CA ALA A 221 -14.24 -6.62 11.68
C ALA A 221 -15.18 -5.47 12.07
N ILE A 222 -16.48 -5.64 11.84
CA ILE A 222 -17.51 -4.71 12.33
C ILE A 222 -17.84 -5.12 13.77
N CYS A 223 -17.68 -4.19 14.71
CA CYS A 223 -17.81 -4.49 16.14
C CYS A 223 -19.27 -4.42 16.60
N GLN A 224 -19.84 -3.22 16.63
CA GLN A 224 -21.16 -2.90 17.16
C GLN A 224 -21.91 -1.97 16.22
N ILE A 225 -23.22 -2.19 16.13
CA ILE A 225 -24.14 -1.32 15.40
C ILE A 225 -25.12 -0.77 16.43
N THR A 226 -24.96 0.49 16.78
CA THR A 226 -25.88 1.22 17.65
C THR A 226 -26.86 1.99 16.79
N SER A 227 -28.13 1.59 16.85
CA SER A 227 -29.25 2.39 16.34
C SER A 227 -29.84 3.20 17.51
N PRO A 228 -30.47 4.36 17.28
CA PRO A 228 -31.16 5.11 18.35
C PRO A 228 -32.18 4.26 19.13
N VAL A 229 -32.62 3.12 18.58
CA VAL A 229 -33.57 2.19 19.21
C VAL A 229 -32.88 1.17 20.15
N THR A 230 -31.57 0.96 20.04
CA THR A 230 -30.83 -0.07 20.80
C THR A 230 -29.49 0.46 21.30
N LYS A 231 -29.42 0.86 22.57
CA LYS A 231 -28.15 1.09 23.28
C LYS A 231 -27.70 -0.21 23.95
N SER A 232 -26.67 -0.86 23.42
CA SER A 232 -26.04 -2.02 24.09
C SER A 232 -24.54 -1.79 24.23
N ASN A 233 -23.99 -2.16 25.39
CA ASN A 233 -22.65 -1.79 25.82
C ASN A 233 -21.58 -2.76 25.27
N GLY A 234 -20.83 -2.29 24.28
CA GLY A 234 -19.37 -2.34 24.20
C GLY A 234 -18.68 -3.66 23.83
N CYS A 235 -18.02 -3.69 22.67
CA CYS A 235 -16.88 -4.57 22.41
C CYS A 235 -15.69 -4.11 23.27
N ARG A 236 -15.47 -4.77 24.42
CA ARG A 236 -14.13 -4.86 25.04
C ARG A 236 -13.60 -6.25 24.76
N GLY A 237 -12.53 -6.35 23.98
CA GLY A 237 -11.76 -7.57 23.74
C GLY A 237 -10.34 -7.17 23.41
#